data_AF-A0A950XWW9-F1
#
_entry.id   AF-A0A950XWW9-F1
#
_cell.length_a   1.000
_cell.length_b   1.000
_cell.length_c   1.000
_cell.angle_alpha   90.00
_cell.angle_beta   90.00
_cell.angle_gamma   90.00
#
_symmetry.space_group_name_H-M   'P 1'
#
loop_
_entity.id
_entity.type
_entity.pdbx_description
1 polymer ?
#
loop_
_entity_poly.entity_id
_entity_poly.type
_entity_poly.pdbx_seq_one_letter_code
_entity_poly.pdbx_strand_id
1 'polypeptide(L)'
;MFSLEWIWEPRNRARVLVASAIFILIVAFVDWRTEPYFSLGFLYLFPIMLAAAFLPRWMVALLGIACAGLSEVFSSLDRSVVRLIFEALALSGCGLFFAELSRNRRLNIEMQQQLKALVETSPAAIVTVNEKGYIELANRAAGELMAPHDRLLVGNPVAMYLPELHHALRRREETPQFRASMQCRGHRDNGESFMADVWFSTYQQGPNPKLAAIIADVTEDTAQANGQPADHDRSPLTDREMDVFRYLVQGMANKEIAAKMEISESAVKNTLQQLFAKTNVRTRAQLVRVALEQYRDLL
;
A
#
# COMPACT_ATOMS: atom_id res chain seq x y z
N MET A 1 -27.95 11.28 -6.42
CA MET A 1 -27.67 9.83 -6.45
C MET A 1 -27.69 9.35 -4.99
N PHE A 2 -28.85 8.86 -4.52
CA PHE A 2 -29.01 8.45 -3.11
C PHE A 2 -28.04 7.30 -2.81
N SER A 3 -27.08 7.48 -1.91
CA SER A 3 -26.15 6.41 -1.56
C SER A 3 -26.90 5.34 -0.75
N LEU A 4 -27.11 4.18 -1.37
CA LEU A 4 -27.65 2.99 -0.67
C LEU A 4 -26.70 2.47 0.43
N GLU A 5 -25.54 3.09 0.63
CA GLU A 5 -24.54 2.72 1.63
C GLU A 5 -25.06 2.83 3.07
N TRP A 6 -25.98 3.77 3.34
CA TRP A 6 -26.61 3.93 4.66
C TRP A 6 -27.34 2.66 5.13
N ILE A 7 -27.92 1.89 4.21
CA ILE A 7 -28.66 0.66 4.53
C ILE A 7 -27.72 -0.38 5.16
N TRP A 8 -26.44 -0.36 4.80
CA TRP A 8 -25.46 -1.38 5.20
C TRP A 8 -24.64 -1.00 6.43
N GLU A 9 -24.94 0.14 7.07
CA GLU A 9 -24.31 0.57 8.31
C GLU A 9 -24.79 -0.27 9.51
N PRO A 10 -23.89 -0.69 10.42
CA PRO A 10 -24.25 -1.44 11.63
C PRO A 10 -25.29 -0.74 12.51
N ARG A 11 -25.30 0.60 12.50
CA ARG A 11 -26.24 1.43 13.27
C ARG A 11 -27.70 1.23 12.82
N ASN A 12 -27.92 0.89 11.56
CA ASN A 12 -29.25 0.70 11.00
C ASN A 12 -29.72 -0.76 11.04
N ARG A 13 -28.94 -1.68 11.63
CA ARG A 13 -29.26 -3.11 11.70
C ARG A 13 -30.70 -3.39 12.11
N ALA A 14 -31.16 -2.81 13.23
CA ALA A 14 -32.52 -3.04 13.71
C ALA A 14 -33.58 -2.55 12.73
N ARG A 15 -33.37 -1.37 12.11
CA ARG A 15 -34.28 -0.79 11.12
C ARG A 15 -34.36 -1.67 9.87
N VAL A 16 -33.22 -2.18 9.39
CA VAL A 16 -33.17 -3.06 8.21
C VAL A 16 -33.84 -4.39 8.51
N LEU A 17 -33.62 -4.99 9.68
CA LEU A 17 -34.28 -6.24 10.06
C LEU A 17 -35.79 -6.08 10.18
N VAL A 18 -36.25 -4.98 10.78
CA VAL A 18 -37.69 -4.64 10.85
C VAL A 18 -38.25 -4.42 9.45
N ALA A 19 -37.55 -3.69 8.58
CA ALA A 19 -37.97 -3.50 7.20
C ALA A 19 -38.05 -4.82 6.42
N SER A 20 -37.07 -5.72 6.58
CA SER A 20 -37.10 -7.07 6.00
C SER A 20 -38.29 -7.87 6.50
N ALA A 21 -38.59 -7.82 7.80
CA ALA A 21 -39.75 -8.53 8.36
C ALA A 21 -41.09 -7.97 7.83
N ILE A 22 -41.22 -6.64 7.76
CA ILE A 22 -42.38 -5.99 7.16
C ILE A 22 -42.52 -6.39 5.68
N PHE A 23 -41.41 -6.41 4.94
CA PHE A 23 -41.42 -6.78 3.53
C PHE A 23 -41.82 -8.26 3.32
N ILE A 24 -41.39 -9.18 4.18
CA ILE A 24 -41.85 -10.58 4.18
C ILE A 24 -43.36 -10.65 4.38
N LEU A 25 -43.91 -9.90 5.34
CA LEU A 25 -45.36 -9.86 5.59
C LEU A 25 -46.13 -9.28 4.40
N ILE A 26 -45.59 -8.25 3.74
CA ILE A 26 -46.18 -7.67 2.53
C ILE A 26 -46.19 -8.71 1.40
N VAL A 27 -45.06 -9.39 1.15
CA VAL A 27 -45.00 -10.43 0.11
C VAL A 27 -46.00 -11.54 0.41
N ALA A 28 -46.09 -12.00 1.66
CA ALA A 28 -47.06 -13.02 2.07
C ALA A 28 -48.51 -12.60 1.86
N PHE A 29 -48.85 -11.35 2.21
CA PHE A 29 -50.18 -10.80 2.00
C PHE A 29 -50.52 -10.68 0.52
N VAL A 30 -49.56 -10.26 -0.31
CA VAL A 30 -49.75 -10.15 -1.77
C VAL A 30 -49.94 -11.53 -2.38
N ASP A 31 -49.10 -12.50 -2.01
CA ASP A 31 -49.17 -13.89 -2.49
C ASP A 31 -50.52 -14.54 -2.17
N TRP A 32 -51.04 -14.30 -0.96
CA TRP A 32 -52.39 -14.72 -0.57
C TRP A 32 -53.51 -14.05 -1.37
N ARG A 33 -53.31 -12.79 -1.80
CA ARG A 33 -54.33 -11.99 -2.49
C ARG A 33 -54.37 -12.25 -3.99
N THR A 34 -53.27 -12.69 -4.59
CA THR A 34 -53.14 -13.01 -6.01
C THR A 34 -53.88 -14.29 -6.38
N GLU A 35 -54.78 -14.18 -7.36
CA GLU A 35 -55.55 -15.29 -7.96
C GLU A 35 -54.63 -16.22 -8.79
N PRO A 36 -55.08 -17.44 -9.17
CA PRO A 36 -54.28 -18.68 -9.13
C PRO A 36 -53.20 -18.89 -10.22
N TYR A 37 -52.66 -17.82 -10.80
CA TYR A 37 -51.82 -17.90 -12.02
C TYR A 37 -50.39 -17.37 -11.87
N PHE A 38 -50.00 -16.81 -10.72
CA PHE A 38 -48.64 -16.28 -10.52
C PHE A 38 -48.02 -16.75 -9.20
N SER A 39 -46.82 -17.34 -9.26
CA SER A 39 -46.00 -17.61 -8.07
C SER A 39 -45.12 -16.40 -7.76
N LEU A 40 -45.28 -15.83 -6.56
CA LEU A 40 -44.50 -14.69 -6.09
C LEU A 40 -43.36 -15.09 -5.14
N GLY A 41 -43.08 -16.40 -5.02
CA GLY A 41 -42.04 -16.97 -4.16
C GLY A 41 -40.65 -16.34 -4.32
N PHE A 42 -40.30 -15.90 -5.53
CA PHE A 42 -39.02 -15.23 -5.79
C PHE A 42 -38.89 -13.87 -5.08
N LEU A 43 -40.00 -13.20 -4.74
CA LEU A 43 -39.97 -11.90 -4.04
C LEU A 43 -39.47 -12.03 -2.60
N TYR A 44 -39.57 -13.21 -1.98
CA TYR A 44 -38.97 -13.49 -0.68
C TYR A 44 -37.43 -13.44 -0.70
N LEU A 45 -36.81 -13.49 -1.89
CA LEU A 45 -35.36 -13.33 -2.02
C LEU A 45 -34.88 -11.95 -1.55
N PHE A 46 -35.61 -10.88 -1.86
CA PHE A 46 -35.22 -9.50 -1.51
C PHE A 46 -35.10 -9.25 0.00
N PRO A 47 -36.09 -9.60 0.85
CA PRO A 47 -35.97 -9.40 2.28
C PRO A 47 -34.92 -10.33 2.91
N ILE A 48 -34.76 -11.56 2.39
CA ILE A 48 -33.68 -12.47 2.82
C ILE A 48 -32.33 -11.85 2.51
N MET A 49 -32.14 -11.28 1.33
CA MET A 49 -30.90 -10.62 0.91
C MET A 49 -30.57 -9.41 1.79
N LEU A 50 -31.56 -8.57 2.11
CA LEU A 50 -31.41 -7.44 3.04
C LEU A 50 -31.05 -7.91 4.46
N ALA A 51 -31.65 -9.01 4.91
CA ALA A 51 -31.42 -9.56 6.24
C ALA A 51 -30.07 -10.29 6.32
N ALA A 52 -29.67 -11.01 5.26
CA ALA A 52 -28.43 -11.78 5.14
C ALA A 52 -27.17 -10.95 5.38
N ALA A 53 -27.27 -9.64 5.15
CA ALA A 53 -26.29 -8.64 5.52
C ALA A 53 -25.86 -8.66 7.00
N PHE A 54 -26.78 -8.95 7.91
CA PHE A 54 -26.64 -8.68 9.35
C PHE A 54 -26.93 -9.89 10.24
N LEU A 55 -27.33 -11.01 9.64
CA LEU A 55 -27.66 -12.26 10.33
C LEU A 55 -26.51 -13.27 10.18
N PRO A 56 -26.30 -14.13 11.19
CA PRO A 56 -25.36 -15.24 11.08
C PRO A 56 -25.88 -16.28 10.07
N ARG A 57 -24.95 -17.02 9.44
CA ARG A 57 -25.24 -17.99 8.36
C ARG A 57 -26.40 -18.93 8.68
N TRP A 58 -26.45 -19.47 9.90
CA TRP A 58 -27.50 -20.38 10.31
C TRP A 58 -28.88 -19.72 10.39
N MET A 59 -28.97 -18.45 10.83
CA MET A 59 -30.24 -17.72 10.84
C MET A 59 -30.69 -17.37 9.42
N VAL A 60 -29.77 -17.11 8.50
CA VAL A 60 -30.11 -16.88 7.08
C VAL A 60 -30.66 -18.15 6.44
N ALA A 61 -30.06 -19.31 6.72
CA ALA A 61 -30.59 -20.60 6.26
C ALA A 61 -31.98 -20.87 6.84
N LEU A 62 -32.17 -20.66 8.16
CA LEU A 62 -33.49 -20.79 8.78
C LEU A 62 -34.52 -19.81 8.20
N LEU A 63 -34.12 -18.57 7.94
CA LEU A 63 -34.99 -17.57 7.32
C LEU A 63 -35.41 -17.98 5.91
N GLY A 64 -34.49 -18.56 5.11
CA GLY A 64 -34.80 -19.10 3.79
C GLY A 64 -35.80 -20.25 3.83
N ILE A 65 -35.60 -21.21 4.74
CA ILE A 65 -36.53 -22.33 4.96
C ILE A 65 -37.90 -21.81 5.43
N ALA A 66 -37.93 -20.86 6.36
CA ALA A 66 -39.17 -20.27 6.86
C ALA A 66 -39.94 -19.52 5.77
N CYS A 67 -39.25 -18.76 4.92
CA CYS A 67 -39.87 -18.07 3.79
C CYS A 67 -40.39 -19.04 2.73
N ALA A 68 -39.69 -20.14 2.46
CA ALA A 68 -40.19 -21.18 1.55
C ALA A 68 -41.45 -21.85 2.09
N GLY A 69 -41.50 -22.14 3.40
CA GLY A 69 -42.72 -22.63 4.05
C GLY A 69 -43.87 -21.63 3.99
N LEU A 70 -43.57 -20.34 4.16
CA LEU A 70 -44.56 -19.27 4.05
C LEU A 70 -45.11 -19.16 2.61
N SER A 71 -44.22 -19.15 1.62
CA SER A 71 -44.55 -19.17 0.19
C SER A 71 -45.48 -20.36 -0.13
N GLU A 72 -45.17 -21.57 0.36
CA GLU A 72 -45.99 -22.75 0.12
C GLU A 72 -47.38 -22.68 0.79
N VAL A 73 -47.48 -22.10 2.00
CA VAL A 73 -48.76 -21.97 2.74
C VAL A 73 -49.67 -20.91 2.13
N PHE A 74 -49.11 -19.80 1.67
CA PHE A 74 -49.89 -18.67 1.14
C PHE A 74 -50.06 -18.69 -0.37
N SER A 75 -49.28 -19.50 -1.10
CA SER A 75 -49.47 -19.66 -2.53
C SER A 75 -50.81 -20.34 -2.83
N SER A 76 -51.42 -19.92 -3.94
CA SER A 76 -52.65 -20.50 -4.47
C SER A 76 -52.43 -21.82 -5.24
N LEU A 77 -51.19 -22.30 -5.33
CA LEU A 77 -50.84 -23.51 -6.08
C LEU A 77 -50.99 -24.76 -5.21
N ASP A 78 -51.23 -25.91 -5.85
CA ASP A 78 -51.29 -27.20 -5.15
C ASP A 78 -50.01 -27.48 -4.38
N ARG A 79 -50.18 -28.04 -3.18
CA ARG A 79 -49.05 -28.35 -2.29
C ARG A 79 -48.17 -29.42 -2.91
N SER A 80 -46.87 -29.13 -2.98
CA SER A 80 -45.88 -30.04 -3.54
C SER A 80 -44.62 -30.05 -2.68
N VAL A 81 -44.34 -31.22 -2.11
CA VAL A 81 -43.11 -31.45 -1.34
C VAL A 81 -41.87 -31.16 -2.19
N VAL A 82 -41.92 -31.48 -3.48
CA VAL A 82 -40.82 -31.21 -4.41
C VAL A 82 -40.59 -29.71 -4.55
N ARG A 83 -41.65 -28.91 -4.77
CA ARG A 83 -41.55 -27.45 -4.88
C ARG A 83 -40.97 -26.83 -3.61
N LEU A 84 -41.50 -27.22 -2.44
CA LEU A 84 -41.01 -26.75 -1.14
C LEU A 84 -39.51 -27.00 -0.94
N ILE A 85 -39.02 -28.21 -1.29
CA ILE A 85 -37.59 -28.54 -1.19
C ILE A 85 -36.75 -27.66 -2.11
N PHE A 86 -37.14 -27.53 -3.38
CA PHE A 86 -36.41 -26.70 -4.35
C PHE A 86 -36.40 -25.22 -3.94
N GLU A 87 -37.52 -24.69 -3.46
CA GLU A 87 -37.66 -23.30 -3.05
C GLU A 87 -36.89 -23.02 -1.74
N ALA A 88 -36.94 -23.92 -0.78
CA ALA A 88 -36.13 -23.83 0.44
C ALA A 88 -34.62 -23.85 0.14
N LEU A 89 -34.18 -24.74 -0.76
CA LEU A 89 -32.79 -24.79 -1.22
C LEU A 89 -32.39 -23.51 -1.95
N ALA A 90 -33.24 -23.00 -2.84
CA ALA A 90 -32.98 -21.79 -3.60
C ALA A 90 -32.88 -20.55 -2.69
N LEU A 91 -33.89 -20.30 -1.84
CA LEU A 91 -33.92 -19.14 -0.95
C LEU A 91 -32.78 -19.18 0.09
N SER A 92 -32.54 -20.34 0.69
CA SER A 92 -31.44 -20.51 1.65
C SER A 92 -30.07 -20.38 0.99
N GLY A 93 -29.89 -21.00 -0.18
CA GLY A 93 -28.66 -20.95 -0.96
C GLY A 93 -28.32 -19.54 -1.42
N CYS A 94 -29.29 -18.83 -2.02
CA CYS A 94 -29.11 -17.45 -2.43
C CYS A 94 -28.86 -16.52 -1.23
N GLY A 95 -29.59 -16.70 -0.12
CA GLY A 95 -29.37 -15.94 1.11
C GLY A 95 -27.95 -16.12 1.67
N LEU A 96 -27.47 -17.37 1.76
CA LEU A 96 -26.11 -17.69 2.21
C LEU A 96 -25.04 -17.12 1.27
N PHE A 97 -25.24 -17.24 -0.04
CA PHE A 97 -24.34 -16.66 -1.04
C PHE A 97 -24.23 -15.14 -0.88
N PHE A 98 -25.37 -14.46 -0.69
CA PHE A 98 -25.38 -13.01 -0.47
C PHE A 98 -24.74 -12.60 0.86
N ALA A 99 -24.96 -13.38 1.93
CA ALA A 99 -24.30 -13.16 3.21
C ALA A 99 -22.78 -13.21 3.05
N GLU A 100 -22.27 -14.20 2.30
CA GLU A 100 -20.84 -14.36 2.06
C GLU A 100 -20.28 -13.25 1.16
N LEU A 101 -21.00 -12.88 0.11
CA LEU A 101 -20.61 -11.79 -0.78
C LEU A 101 -20.54 -10.45 -0.05
N SER A 102 -21.53 -10.16 0.80
CA SER A 102 -21.55 -8.94 1.62
C SER A 102 -20.44 -8.94 2.68
N ARG A 103 -20.13 -10.10 3.26
CA ARG A 103 -19.00 -10.26 4.19
C ARG A 103 -17.65 -10.02 3.50
N ASN A 104 -17.41 -10.65 2.35
CA ASN A 104 -16.18 -10.47 1.59
C ASN A 104 -15.99 -9.02 1.14
N ARG A 105 -17.07 -8.36 0.70
CA ARG A 105 -17.01 -6.94 0.35
C ARG A 105 -16.62 -6.06 1.54
N ARG A 106 -17.17 -6.31 2.72
CA ARG A 106 -16.83 -5.57 3.95
C ARG A 106 -15.39 -5.76 4.37
N LEU A 107 -14.91 -7.02 4.37
CA LEU A 107 -13.52 -7.33 4.70
C LEU A 107 -12.53 -6.65 3.74
N ASN A 108 -12.85 -6.61 2.45
CA ASN A 108 -12.01 -5.92 1.47
C ASN A 108 -11.96 -4.40 1.71
N ILE A 109 -13.09 -3.77 2.00
CA ILE A 109 -13.15 -2.33 2.30
C ILE A 109 -12.37 -2.02 3.58
N GLU A 110 -12.54 -2.83 4.63
CA GLU A 110 -11.83 -2.67 5.90
C GLU A 110 -10.32 -2.83 5.74
N MET A 111 -9.88 -3.87 5.01
CA MET A 111 -8.46 -4.07 4.68
C MET A 111 -7.90 -2.89 3.87
N GLN A 112 -8.64 -2.37 2.88
CA GLN A 112 -8.23 -1.20 2.11
C GLN A 112 -8.09 0.05 2.97
N GLN A 113 -9.02 0.28 3.90
CA GLN A 113 -8.95 1.40 4.84
C GLN A 113 -7.78 1.26 5.81
N GLN A 114 -7.52 0.05 6.31
CA GLN A 114 -6.39 -0.23 7.19
C GLN A 114 -5.05 0.02 6.49
N LEU A 115 -4.91 -0.46 5.24
CA LEU A 115 -3.73 -0.19 4.42
C LEU A 115 -3.56 1.30 4.13
N LYS A 116 -4.64 2.01 3.78
CA LYS A 116 -4.60 3.46 3.57
C LYS A 116 -4.16 4.19 4.83
N ALA A 117 -4.70 3.82 6.00
CA ALA A 117 -4.31 4.41 7.27
C ALA A 117 -2.82 4.21 7.56
N LEU A 118 -2.27 3.00 7.35
CA LEU A 118 -0.84 2.73 7.52
C LEU A 118 0.04 3.62 6.64
N VAL A 119 -0.35 3.82 5.37
CA VAL A 119 0.37 4.70 4.45
C VAL A 119 0.28 6.16 4.87
N GLU A 120 -0.90 6.63 5.28
CA GLU A 120 -1.13 8.02 5.72
C GLU A 120 -0.45 8.37 7.04
N THR A 121 -0.36 7.42 7.97
CA THR A 121 0.33 7.60 9.25
C THR A 121 1.83 7.32 9.19
N SER A 122 2.34 6.87 8.04
CA SER A 122 3.78 6.64 7.85
C SER A 122 4.55 7.96 8.01
N PRO A 123 5.63 7.99 8.81
CA PRO A 123 6.49 9.18 8.93
C PRO A 123 7.34 9.39 7.68
N ALA A 124 7.59 8.34 6.89
CA ALA A 124 8.29 8.47 5.61
C ALA A 124 7.34 9.05 4.55
N ALA A 125 7.84 9.99 3.74
CA ALA A 125 7.10 10.54 2.61
C ALA A 125 6.98 9.48 1.51
N ILE A 126 5.75 9.15 1.11
CA ILE A 126 5.46 8.12 0.11
C ILE A 126 4.62 8.74 -1.00
N VAL A 127 5.07 8.56 -2.24
CA VAL A 127 4.34 8.99 -3.44
C VAL A 127 4.24 7.86 -4.47
N THR A 128 3.11 7.80 -5.17
CA THR A 128 2.91 6.94 -6.33
C THR A 128 2.72 7.79 -7.57
N VAL A 129 3.45 7.47 -8.62
CA VAL A 129 3.50 8.19 -9.88
C VAL A 129 3.01 7.29 -11.01
N ASN A 130 2.19 7.83 -11.91
CA ASN A 130 1.68 7.11 -13.09
C ASN A 130 2.69 7.02 -14.23
N GLU A 131 2.30 6.36 -15.32
CA GLU A 131 3.14 6.17 -16.51
C GLU A 131 3.57 7.48 -17.21
N LYS A 132 2.85 8.57 -16.95
CA LYS A 132 3.11 9.90 -17.51
C LYS A 132 3.99 10.77 -16.61
N GLY A 133 4.30 10.33 -15.39
CA GLY A 133 5.09 11.09 -14.43
C GLY A 133 4.28 12.02 -13.51
N TYR A 134 2.96 11.84 -13.40
CA TYR A 134 2.10 12.60 -12.48
C TYR A 134 1.85 11.82 -11.18
N ILE A 135 1.80 12.55 -10.07
CA ILE A 135 1.55 11.97 -8.74
C ILE A 135 0.06 11.58 -8.63
N GLU A 136 -0.23 10.29 -8.45
CA GLU A 136 -1.59 9.78 -8.24
C GLU A 136 -1.94 9.64 -6.76
N LEU A 137 -0.96 9.27 -5.94
CA LEU A 137 -1.13 9.09 -4.50
C LEU A 137 0.05 9.74 -3.79
N ALA A 138 -0.22 10.40 -2.68
CA ALA A 138 0.78 10.94 -1.78
C ALA A 138 0.22 10.82 -0.36
N ASN A 139 1.05 10.37 0.58
CA ASN A 139 0.66 10.40 1.98
C ASN A 139 0.86 11.78 2.59
N ARG A 140 0.33 11.98 3.80
CA ARG A 140 0.50 13.22 4.56
C ARG A 140 1.97 13.68 4.69
N ALA A 141 2.89 12.76 5.00
CA ALA A 141 4.32 13.09 5.14
C ALA A 141 4.93 13.63 3.84
N ALA A 142 4.54 13.08 2.67
CA ALA A 142 4.95 13.64 1.39
C ALA A 142 4.42 15.05 1.17
N GLY A 143 3.16 15.31 1.54
CA GLY A 143 2.56 16.64 1.52
C GLY A 143 3.35 17.65 2.35
N GLU A 144 3.65 17.29 3.60
CA GLU A 144 4.42 18.13 4.52
C GLU A 144 5.86 18.38 4.01
N LEU A 145 6.47 17.40 3.35
CA LEU A 145 7.82 17.51 2.80
C LEU A 145 7.88 18.35 1.51
N MET A 146 7.05 18.02 0.52
CA MET A 146 7.19 18.55 -0.85
C MET A 146 6.30 19.77 -1.10
N ALA A 147 5.12 19.83 -0.47
CA ALA A 147 4.17 20.94 -0.63
C ALA A 147 3.66 21.47 0.71
N PRO A 148 4.54 22.03 1.57
CA PRO A 148 4.16 22.52 2.89
C PRO A 148 3.07 23.62 2.88
N HIS A 149 2.92 24.38 1.78
CA HIS A 149 1.90 25.45 1.68
C HIS A 149 0.57 24.95 1.13
N ASP A 150 0.57 24.33 -0.05
CA ASP A 150 -0.68 24.00 -0.76
C ASP A 150 -1.20 22.59 -0.42
N ARG A 151 -0.31 21.70 0.06
CA ARG A 151 -0.56 20.26 0.35
C ARG A 151 -1.18 19.46 -0.82
N LEU A 152 -1.32 20.08 -1.99
CA LEU A 152 -1.89 19.52 -3.21
C LEU A 152 -0.77 18.94 -4.09
N LEU A 153 -0.36 17.72 -3.78
CA LEU A 153 0.61 16.98 -4.60
C LEU A 153 -0.05 16.18 -5.72
N VAL A 154 -1.23 15.65 -5.47
CA VAL A 154 -1.92 14.74 -6.38
C VAL A 154 -2.36 15.49 -7.65
N GLY A 155 -2.06 14.93 -8.81
CA GLY A 155 -2.32 15.52 -10.11
C GLY A 155 -1.19 16.41 -10.64
N ASN A 156 -0.21 16.76 -9.80
CA ASN A 156 0.96 17.53 -10.23
C ASN A 156 2.08 16.61 -10.77
N PRO A 157 2.91 17.09 -11.72
CA PRO A 157 4.04 16.32 -12.22
C PRO A 157 5.11 16.15 -11.13
N VAL A 158 5.61 14.93 -10.94
CA VAL A 158 6.64 14.65 -9.93
C VAL A 158 7.92 15.46 -10.18
N ALA A 159 8.20 15.79 -11.45
CA ALA A 159 9.36 16.57 -11.88
C ALA A 159 9.42 17.99 -11.28
N MET A 160 8.27 18.56 -10.87
CA MET A 160 8.21 19.86 -10.20
C MET A 160 8.94 19.84 -8.85
N TYR A 161 8.93 18.69 -8.20
CA TYR A 161 9.51 18.50 -6.87
C TYR A 161 10.81 17.69 -6.91
N LEU A 162 10.88 16.66 -7.77
CA LEU A 162 12.01 15.75 -7.90
C LEU A 162 12.29 15.50 -9.40
N PRO A 163 13.03 16.40 -10.08
CA PRO A 163 13.28 16.31 -11.53
C PRO A 163 14.04 15.04 -11.93
N GLU A 164 14.99 14.59 -11.12
CA GLU A 164 15.77 13.36 -11.34
C GLU A 164 14.89 12.10 -11.38
N LEU A 165 13.75 12.12 -10.67
CA LEU A 165 12.82 10.99 -10.60
C LEU A 165 12.05 10.81 -11.91
N HIS A 166 11.86 11.88 -12.68
CA HIS A 166 11.29 11.82 -14.02
C HIS A 166 12.23 11.11 -15.02
N HIS A 167 13.54 11.30 -14.87
CA HIS A 167 14.52 10.62 -15.72
C HIS A 167 14.61 9.12 -15.41
N ALA A 168 14.45 8.74 -14.14
CA ALA A 168 14.40 7.33 -13.73
C ALA A 168 13.23 6.56 -14.35
N LEU A 169 12.05 7.19 -14.51
CA LEU A 169 10.89 6.61 -15.20
C LEU A 169 11.14 6.34 -16.68
N ARG A 170 11.98 7.15 -17.34
CA ARG A 170 12.26 7.05 -18.79
C ARG A 170 13.36 6.07 -19.15
N ARG A 171 14.27 5.70 -18.23
CA ARG A 171 15.39 4.75 -18.48
C ARG A 171 14.94 3.28 -18.55
N ARG A 172 13.71 3.04 -19.00
CA ARG A 172 12.90 1.81 -18.92
C ARG A 172 13.36 0.67 -19.84
N GLU A 173 14.39 0.86 -20.67
CA GLU A 173 14.57 -0.06 -21.81
C GLU A 173 15.02 -1.48 -21.47
N GLU A 174 15.55 -1.83 -20.28
CA GLU A 174 16.26 -3.12 -20.17
C GLU A 174 16.00 -4.03 -18.94
N THR A 175 15.16 -3.74 -17.94
CA THR A 175 14.86 -4.76 -16.88
C THR A 175 13.51 -4.62 -16.14
N PRO A 176 12.87 -5.74 -15.69
CA PRO A 176 11.44 -5.76 -15.33
C PRO A 176 11.06 -5.26 -13.93
N GLN A 177 12.01 -5.11 -13.00
CA GLN A 177 11.78 -4.61 -11.65
C GLN A 177 12.99 -3.82 -11.17
N PHE A 178 12.92 -2.50 -11.33
CA PHE A 178 13.97 -1.61 -10.87
C PHE A 178 13.67 -1.22 -9.41
N ARG A 179 14.45 -1.74 -8.46
CA ARG A 179 14.50 -1.23 -7.08
C ARG A 179 15.82 -0.49 -6.93
N ALA A 180 15.77 0.83 -6.87
CA ALA A 180 16.96 1.66 -6.75
C ALA A 180 16.80 2.71 -5.67
N SER A 181 17.95 3.13 -5.16
CA SER A 181 18.08 4.33 -4.36
C SER A 181 18.81 5.38 -5.17
N MET A 182 18.41 6.64 -5.02
CA MET A 182 19.15 7.78 -5.53
C MET A 182 19.10 8.89 -4.49
N GLN A 183 20.20 9.63 -4.37
CA GLN A 183 20.21 10.90 -3.67
C GLN A 183 20.06 11.99 -4.72
N CYS A 184 19.11 12.89 -4.54
CA CYS A 184 18.89 13.98 -5.48
C CYS A 184 18.46 15.24 -4.74
N ARG A 185 18.64 16.39 -5.39
CA ARG A 185 18.10 17.64 -4.89
C ARG A 185 16.62 17.72 -5.25
N GLY A 186 15.78 17.87 -4.23
CA GLY A 186 14.36 18.16 -4.38
C GLY A 186 14.07 19.65 -4.23
N HIS A 187 12.94 20.07 -4.77
CA HIS A 187 12.37 21.41 -4.65
C HIS A 187 11.01 21.32 -3.96
N ARG A 188 10.77 22.19 -2.99
CA ARG A 188 9.48 22.35 -2.33
C ARG A 188 8.61 23.36 -3.09
N ASP A 189 7.30 23.36 -2.83
CA ASP A 189 6.34 24.31 -3.44
C ASP A 189 6.67 25.80 -3.16
N ASN A 190 7.34 26.08 -2.04
CA ASN A 190 7.78 27.42 -1.62
C ASN A 190 9.09 27.89 -2.28
N GLY A 191 9.71 27.06 -3.13
CA GLY A 191 10.99 27.32 -3.78
C GLY A 191 12.23 26.91 -2.98
N GLU A 192 12.08 26.43 -1.75
CA GLU A 192 13.17 25.88 -0.95
C GLU A 192 13.69 24.57 -1.57
N SER A 193 15.00 24.36 -1.54
CA SER A 193 15.60 23.10 -2.01
C SER A 193 16.04 22.26 -0.84
N PHE A 194 15.81 20.96 -0.91
CA PHE A 194 16.21 19.99 0.12
C PHE A 194 16.96 18.81 -0.52
N MET A 195 17.80 18.13 0.27
CA MET A 195 18.44 16.89 -0.19
C MET A 195 17.53 15.70 0.13
N ALA A 196 17.24 14.90 -0.88
CA ALA A 196 16.29 13.81 -0.82
C ALA A 196 16.95 12.46 -1.11
N ASP A 197 16.87 11.55 -0.15
CA ASP A 197 17.12 10.13 -0.37
C ASP A 197 15.85 9.47 -0.86
N VAL A 198 15.88 8.97 -2.10
CA VAL A 198 14.71 8.43 -2.78
C VAL A 198 14.92 6.95 -3.06
N TRP A 199 14.09 6.11 -2.44
CA TRP A 199 13.95 4.70 -2.80
C TRP A 199 12.72 4.53 -3.66
N PHE A 200 12.88 4.00 -4.87
CA PHE A 200 11.76 3.81 -5.77
C PHE A 200 11.71 2.40 -6.35
N SER A 201 10.49 1.98 -6.63
CA SER A 201 10.19 0.69 -7.25
C SER A 201 9.06 0.84 -8.25
N THR A 202 9.18 0.13 -9.37
CA THR A 202 8.11 0.07 -10.38
C THR A 202 7.28 -1.20 -10.20
N TYR A 203 5.97 -1.07 -10.31
CA TYR A 203 5.04 -2.20 -10.30
C TYR A 203 3.99 -2.04 -11.41
N GLN A 204 3.40 -3.14 -11.87
CA GLN A 204 2.32 -3.09 -12.85
C GLN A 204 0.97 -3.06 -12.14
N GLN A 205 0.09 -2.15 -12.54
CA GLN A 205 -1.30 -2.11 -12.11
C GLN A 205 -2.19 -2.11 -13.35
N GLY A 206 -2.58 -3.30 -13.80
CA GLY A 206 -3.22 -3.49 -15.10
C GLY A 206 -2.21 -3.28 -16.24
N PRO A 207 -2.58 -2.64 -17.37
CA PRO A 207 -1.67 -2.43 -18.50
C PRO A 207 -0.63 -1.33 -18.27
N ASN A 208 -0.84 -0.47 -17.26
CA ASN A 208 0.00 0.71 -17.03
C ASN A 208 1.01 0.46 -15.90
N PRO A 209 2.30 0.74 -16.13
CA PRO A 209 3.30 0.72 -15.06
C PRO A 209 3.09 1.91 -14.13
N LYS A 210 3.31 1.69 -12.84
CA LYS A 210 3.36 2.73 -11.81
C LYS A 210 4.68 2.67 -11.08
N LEU A 211 5.07 3.81 -10.52
CA LEU A 211 6.26 3.92 -9.69
C LEU A 211 5.84 4.34 -8.28
N ALA A 212 6.22 3.58 -7.28
CA ALA A 212 6.14 3.98 -5.89
C ALA A 212 7.52 4.47 -5.43
N ALA A 213 7.58 5.64 -4.79
CA ALA A 213 8.78 6.21 -4.23
C ALA A 213 8.58 6.54 -2.73
N ILE A 214 9.60 6.25 -1.95
CA ILE A 214 9.76 6.67 -0.56
C ILE A 214 10.87 7.72 -0.55
N ILE A 215 10.60 8.86 0.08
CA ILE A 215 11.46 10.03 0.07
C ILE A 215 11.79 10.37 1.52
N ALA A 216 13.08 10.56 1.81
CA ALA A 216 13.55 11.06 3.10
C ALA A 216 14.31 12.37 2.89
N ASP A 217 14.03 13.35 3.75
CA ASP A 217 14.85 14.56 3.83
C ASP A 217 16.12 14.25 4.62
N VAL A 218 17.27 14.42 3.99
CA VAL A 218 18.58 14.21 4.63
C VAL A 218 19.33 15.52 4.83
N THR A 219 18.64 16.67 4.72
CA THR A 219 19.28 17.99 4.83
C THR A 219 19.96 18.18 6.20
N GLU A 220 19.37 17.67 7.28
CA GLU A 220 19.95 17.73 8.64
C GLU A 220 21.04 16.69 8.90
N ASP A 221 20.92 15.47 8.34
CA ASP A 221 21.99 14.46 8.40
C ASP A 221 23.23 14.93 7.63
N THR A 222 23.02 15.67 6.55
CA THR A 222 24.10 16.36 5.84
C THR A 222 24.65 17.52 6.68
N ALA A 223 23.85 18.18 7.53
CA ALA A 223 24.30 19.28 8.39
C ALA A 223 25.14 18.80 9.60
N GLN A 224 24.81 17.64 10.20
CA GLN A 224 25.65 17.01 11.24
C GLN A 224 26.88 16.30 10.65
N ALA A 225 26.84 15.91 9.36
CA ALA A 225 28.03 15.51 8.60
C ALA A 225 28.83 16.71 8.05
N ASN A 226 28.24 17.90 7.92
CA ASN A 226 28.85 19.14 7.38
C ASN A 226 29.63 19.95 8.43
N GLY A 227 30.26 19.28 9.39
CA GLY A 227 31.44 19.83 10.06
C GLY A 227 32.63 20.03 9.09
N GLN A 228 32.57 19.52 7.86
CA GLN A 228 33.45 19.90 6.77
C GLN A 228 32.65 20.16 5.49
N PRO A 229 32.75 21.35 4.87
CA PRO A 229 32.20 21.57 3.55
C PRO A 229 32.90 20.65 2.55
N ALA A 230 32.09 19.92 1.77
CA ALA A 230 32.52 19.20 0.58
C ALA A 230 32.96 20.21 -0.49
N ASP A 231 34.15 20.78 -0.31
CA ASP A 231 34.97 21.14 -1.45
C ASP A 231 35.45 19.82 -2.08
N HIS A 232 35.08 19.58 -3.33
CA HIS A 232 35.54 18.45 -4.13
C HIS A 232 36.99 18.69 -4.59
N ASP A 233 37.84 19.12 -3.67
CA ASP A 233 39.28 19.11 -3.80
C ASP A 233 39.83 18.14 -2.75
N ARG A 234 40.92 17.45 -3.11
CA ARG A 234 41.45 16.26 -2.45
C ARG A 234 41.71 16.47 -0.96
N SER A 235 40.67 16.37 -0.13
CA SER A 235 40.84 16.43 1.31
C SER A 235 41.64 15.20 1.72
N PRO A 236 42.80 15.38 2.37
CA PRO A 236 43.65 14.27 2.76
C PRO A 236 42.86 13.31 3.65
N LEU A 237 43.11 12.00 3.48
CA LEU A 237 42.52 10.97 4.32
C LEU A 237 42.79 11.33 5.79
N THR A 238 41.76 11.25 6.63
CA THR A 238 41.93 11.44 8.08
C THR A 238 42.83 10.33 8.63
N ASP A 239 43.50 10.58 9.77
CA ASP A 239 44.41 9.58 10.36
C ASP A 239 43.74 8.22 10.58
N ARG A 240 42.46 8.24 11.00
CA ARG A 240 41.65 7.03 11.18
C ARG A 240 41.34 6.32 9.85
N GLU A 241 41.03 7.07 8.81
CA GLU A 241 40.82 6.52 7.47
C GLU A 241 42.12 5.91 6.94
N MET A 242 43.26 6.58 7.14
CA MET A 242 44.58 6.10 6.74
C MET A 242 44.97 4.80 7.47
N ASP A 243 44.68 4.68 8.76
CA ASP A 243 44.93 3.45 9.52
C ASP A 243 44.11 2.27 8.98
N VAL A 244 42.80 2.47 8.75
CA VAL A 244 41.94 1.47 8.10
C VAL A 244 42.44 1.13 6.71
N PHE A 245 42.87 2.13 5.94
CA PHE A 245 43.41 2.00 4.59
C PHE A 245 44.71 1.18 4.57
N ARG A 246 45.61 1.39 5.54
CA ARG A 246 46.86 0.63 5.72
C ARG A 246 46.59 -0.83 6.05
N TYR A 247 45.72 -1.11 7.03
CA TYR A 247 45.37 -2.49 7.38
C TYR A 247 44.64 -3.23 6.25
N LEU A 248 43.85 -2.51 5.45
CA LEU A 248 43.19 -3.05 4.27
C LEU A 248 44.20 -3.48 3.19
N VAL A 249 45.24 -2.68 2.94
CA VAL A 249 46.33 -3.02 2.00
C VAL A 249 47.14 -4.23 2.51
N GLN A 250 47.28 -4.38 3.83
CA GLN A 250 47.89 -5.55 4.45
C GLN A 250 47.04 -6.83 4.35
N GLY A 251 45.85 -6.76 3.75
CA GLY A 251 44.98 -7.92 3.52
C GLY A 251 44.10 -8.29 4.71
N MET A 252 44.02 -7.46 5.76
CA MET A 252 43.26 -7.78 6.97
C MET A 252 41.76 -7.77 6.73
N ALA A 253 41.05 -8.75 7.30
CA ALA A 253 39.60 -8.80 7.27
C ALA A 253 39.00 -7.71 8.18
N ASN A 254 37.76 -7.28 7.93
CA ASN A 254 37.12 -6.21 8.71
C ASN A 254 37.09 -6.48 10.23
N LYS A 255 36.97 -7.76 10.62
CA LYS A 255 37.02 -8.21 12.01
C LYS A 255 38.41 -8.04 12.64
N GLU A 256 39.47 -8.24 11.88
CA GLU A 256 40.86 -8.09 12.33
C GLU A 256 41.25 -6.61 12.43
N ILE A 257 40.81 -5.79 11.48
CA ILE A 257 40.96 -4.34 11.51
C ILE A 257 40.25 -3.77 12.75
N ALA A 258 39.02 -4.23 13.00
CA ALA A 258 38.23 -3.84 14.16
C ALA A 258 38.95 -4.18 15.48
N ALA A 259 39.52 -5.38 15.58
CA ALA A 259 40.29 -5.81 16.75
C ALA A 259 41.58 -4.98 16.95
N LYS A 260 42.29 -4.62 15.87
CA LYS A 260 43.51 -3.81 15.95
C LYS A 260 43.26 -2.35 16.31
N MET A 261 42.14 -1.79 15.86
CA MET A 261 41.78 -0.40 16.09
C MET A 261 40.87 -0.21 17.32
N GLU A 262 40.55 -1.28 18.06
CA GLU A 262 39.62 -1.28 19.20
C GLU A 262 38.25 -0.64 18.87
N ILE A 263 37.74 -0.89 17.66
CA ILE A 263 36.44 -0.41 17.18
C ILE A 263 35.53 -1.57 16.77
N SER A 264 34.25 -1.28 16.52
CA SER A 264 33.32 -2.30 16.03
C SER A 264 33.56 -2.65 14.55
N GLU A 265 33.23 -3.88 14.15
CA GLU A 265 33.25 -4.27 12.73
C GLU A 265 32.32 -3.41 11.86
N SER A 266 31.22 -2.92 12.44
CA SER A 266 30.32 -1.98 11.77
C SER A 266 30.98 -0.61 11.53
N ALA A 267 31.79 -0.12 12.47
CA ALA A 267 32.55 1.12 12.29
C ALA A 267 33.56 0.98 11.15
N VAL A 268 34.27 -0.15 11.07
CA VAL A 268 35.17 -0.45 9.95
C VAL A 268 34.42 -0.47 8.61
N LYS A 269 33.24 -1.10 8.54
CA LYS A 269 32.41 -1.13 7.31
C LYS A 269 32.01 0.28 6.88
N ASN A 270 31.64 1.14 7.82
CA ASN A 270 31.26 2.52 7.54
C ASN A 270 32.47 3.33 7.03
N THR A 271 33.64 3.20 7.66
CA THR A 271 34.87 3.86 7.18
C THR A 271 35.27 3.37 5.79
N LEU A 272 35.10 2.08 5.47
CA LEU A 272 35.34 1.55 4.13
C LEU A 272 34.36 2.12 3.10
N GLN A 273 33.09 2.32 3.46
CA GLN A 273 32.11 2.98 2.59
C GLN A 273 32.49 4.44 2.32
N GLN A 274 32.96 5.17 3.33
CA GLN A 274 33.47 6.53 3.17
C GLN A 274 34.70 6.57 2.26
N LEU A 275 35.63 5.62 2.42
CA LEU A 275 36.79 5.46 1.55
C LEU A 275 36.40 5.15 0.09
N PHE A 276 35.39 4.30 -0.13
CA PHE A 276 34.85 4.04 -1.48
C PHE A 276 34.28 5.30 -2.13
N ALA A 277 33.54 6.11 -1.36
CA ALA A 277 33.00 7.37 -1.85
C ALA A 277 34.11 8.38 -2.17
N LYS A 278 35.10 8.55 -1.27
CA LYS A 278 36.22 9.48 -1.44
C LYS A 278 37.17 9.12 -2.60
N THR A 279 37.35 7.83 -2.86
CA THR A 279 38.25 7.34 -3.94
C THR A 279 37.51 7.00 -5.24
N ASN A 280 36.18 7.15 -5.27
CA ASN A 280 35.32 6.83 -6.41
C ASN A 280 35.49 5.38 -6.93
N VAL A 281 35.65 4.41 -6.03
CA VAL A 281 35.78 2.99 -6.36
C VAL A 281 34.65 2.17 -5.75
N ARG A 282 34.31 1.04 -6.38
CA ARG A 282 33.14 0.22 -5.99
C ARG A 282 33.52 -1.09 -5.33
N THR A 283 34.77 -1.51 -5.40
CA THR A 283 35.21 -2.80 -4.84
C THR A 283 36.44 -2.64 -3.96
N ARG A 284 36.58 -3.56 -2.99
CA ARG A 284 37.75 -3.66 -2.13
C ARG A 284 39.05 -3.77 -2.92
N ALA A 285 39.06 -4.58 -3.98
CA ALA A 285 40.23 -4.76 -4.83
C ALA A 285 40.63 -3.46 -5.57
N GLN A 286 39.65 -2.67 -6.02
CA GLN A 286 39.90 -1.35 -6.61
C GLN A 286 40.44 -0.36 -5.57
N LEU A 287 39.93 -0.40 -4.34
CA LEU A 287 40.42 0.44 -3.25
C LEU A 287 41.88 0.12 -2.88
N VAL A 288 42.23 -1.17 -2.83
CA VAL A 288 43.64 -1.61 -2.67
C VAL A 288 44.51 -1.09 -3.82
N ARG A 289 44.02 -1.16 -5.06
CA ARG A 289 44.78 -0.66 -6.22
C ARG A 289 45.04 0.84 -6.12
N VAL A 290 44.01 1.63 -5.81
CA VAL A 290 44.15 3.08 -5.61
C VAL A 290 45.11 3.41 -4.47
N ALA A 291 45.07 2.63 -3.38
CA ALA A 291 45.99 2.78 -2.27
C ALA A 291 47.46 2.61 -2.70
N LEU A 292 47.75 1.57 -3.49
CA LEU A 292 49.08 1.28 -3.99
C LEU A 292 49.56 2.27 -5.08
N GLU A 293 48.64 2.84 -5.85
CA GLU A 293 48.96 3.79 -6.93
C GLU A 293 49.13 5.24 -6.42
N GLN A 294 48.29 5.69 -5.49
CA GLN A 294 48.24 7.10 -5.07
C GLN A 294 48.80 7.39 -3.68
N TYR A 295 48.89 6.39 -2.79
CA TYR A 295 49.31 6.57 -1.40
C TYR A 295 50.55 5.74 -1.05
N ARG A 296 51.32 5.34 -2.07
CA ARG A 296 52.52 4.50 -1.93
C ARG A 296 53.54 5.06 -0.93
N ASP A 297 53.64 6.39 -0.81
CA ASP A 297 54.61 7.06 0.04
C ASP A 297 54.12 7.21 1.51
N LEU A 298 52.86 6.87 1.81
CA LEU A 298 52.21 7.03 3.13
C LEU A 298 51.87 5.68 3.80
N LEU A 299 51.99 4.58 3.06
CA LEU A 299 51.71 3.21 3.48
C LEU A 299 52.94 2.53 4.05
#